data_AF-A0A9E7SUD8-F1
#
_entry.id   AF-A0A9E7SUD8-F1
#
_cell.length_a   1.000
_cell.length_b   1.000
_cell.length_c   1.000
_cell.angle_alpha   90.00
_cell.angle_beta   90.00
_cell.angle_gamma   90.00
#
_symmetry.space_group_name_H-M   'P 1'
#
loop_
_entity.id
_entity.type
_entity.pdbx_description
1 polymer ?
#
loop_
_entity_poly.entity_id
_entity_poly.type
_entity_poly.pdbx_seq_one_letter_code
_entity_poly.pdbx_strand_id
1 'polypeptide(L)'
;MSMRKQAIVRLWALIWQFTVGYVLTIVVMIVGNIWMVIDLLWQLLLGSEGLSSGSSVGSYIESFWMWSAGQTVFAMTGGGDGKWRALP
;
A
#
# COMPACT_ATOMS: atom_id res chain seq x y z
N MET A 1 -10.50 -13.51 19.82
CA MET A 1 -11.81 -13.30 19.16
C MET A 1 -12.40 -14.68 18.86
N SER A 2 -13.71 -14.91 18.96
CA SER A 2 -14.26 -16.22 18.58
C SER A 2 -14.06 -16.47 17.08
N MET A 3 -13.93 -17.74 16.65
CA MET A 3 -13.70 -18.08 15.23
C MET A 3 -14.75 -17.45 14.30
N ARG A 4 -16.01 -17.42 14.72
CA ARG A 4 -17.11 -16.76 13.98
C ARG A 4 -16.86 -15.26 13.78
N LYS A 5 -16.43 -14.56 14.83
CA LYS A 5 -16.10 -13.13 14.75
C LYS A 5 -14.87 -12.88 13.88
N GLN A 6 -13.86 -13.75 13.93
CA GLN A 6 -12.69 -13.64 13.09
C GLN A 6 -13.02 -13.85 11.60
N ALA A 7 -13.89 -14.82 11.28
CA ALA A 7 -14.34 -15.06 9.91
C ALA A 7 -15.11 -13.85 9.33
N ILE A 8 -16.02 -13.25 10.11
CA ILE A 8 -16.78 -12.05 9.69
C ILE A 8 -15.84 -10.87 9.40
N VAL A 9 -14.86 -10.62 10.27
CA VAL A 9 -13.91 -9.52 10.09
C VAL A 9 -13.01 -9.76 8.87
N ARG A 10 -12.63 -11.01 8.60
CA ARG A 10 -11.84 -11.36 7.41
C ARG A 10 -12.64 -11.23 6.12
N LEU A 11 -13.93 -11.60 6.14
CA LEU A 11 -14.82 -11.38 5.00
C LEU A 11 -15.00 -9.89 4.72
N TRP A 12 -15.18 -9.08 5.77
CA TRP A 12 -15.26 -7.63 5.63
C TRP A 12 -13.96 -7.03 5.08
N ALA A 13 -12.81 -7.48 5.60
CA ALA A 13 -11.50 -7.07 5.09
C ALA A 13 -11.32 -7.42 3.61
N LEU A 14 -11.79 -8.60 3.18
CA LEU A 14 -11.75 -9.02 1.79
C LEU A 14 -12.59 -8.10 0.90
N ILE A 15 -13.84 -7.82 1.29
CA ILE A 15 -14.75 -6.93 0.55
C ILE A 15 -14.15 -5.52 0.45
N TRP A 16 -13.62 -5.00 1.55
CA TRP A 16 -12.94 -3.70 1.59
C TRP A 16 -11.71 -3.68 0.69
N GLN A 17 -10.85 -4.70 0.76
CA GLN A 17 -9.65 -4.78 -0.07
C GLN A 17 -10.00 -4.84 -1.56
N PHE A 18 -11.06 -5.56 -1.94
CA PHE A 18 -11.48 -5.68 -3.33
C PHE A 18 -12.08 -4.38 -3.89
N THR A 19 -12.81 -3.63 -3.06
CA THR A 19 -13.53 -2.42 -3.50
C THR A 19 -12.71 -1.15 -3.37
N VAL A 20 -12.04 -0.96 -2.24
CA VAL A 20 -11.31 0.27 -1.90
C VAL A 20 -9.80 0.03 -1.99
N GLY A 21 -9.32 -1.07 -1.41
CA GLY A 21 -7.88 -1.37 -1.33
C GLY A 21 -7.22 -1.44 -2.70
N TYR A 22 -7.75 -2.23 -3.62
CA TYR A 22 -7.20 -2.35 -4.97
C TYR A 22 -7.36 -1.10 -5.81
N VAL A 23 -8.47 -0.36 -5.69
CA VAL A 23 -8.63 0.92 -6.40
C VAL A 23 -7.57 1.91 -5.96
N LEU A 24 -7.39 2.10 -4.65
CA LEU A 24 -6.36 2.98 -4.12
C LEU A 24 -4.94 2.48 -4.47
N THR A 25 -4.71 1.16 -4.42
CA THR A 25 -3.42 0.56 -4.81
C THR A 25 -3.08 0.87 -6.26
N ILE A 26 -4.04 0.74 -7.18
CA ILE A 26 -3.86 1.08 -8.60
C ILE A 26 -3.54 2.57 -8.75
N VAL A 27 -4.29 3.45 -8.07
CA VAL A 27 -4.05 4.91 -8.14
C VAL A 27 -2.65 5.26 -7.64
N VAL A 28 -2.26 4.76 -6.46
CA VAL A 28 -0.92 5.00 -5.88
C VAL A 28 0.17 4.40 -6.77
N MET A 29 -0.07 3.23 -7.37
CA MET A 29 0.85 2.62 -8.32
C MET A 29 1.05 3.49 -9.56
N ILE A 30 -0.02 4.03 -10.16
CA ILE A 30 0.07 4.91 -11.33
C ILE A 30 0.85 6.18 -10.96
N VAL A 31 0.48 6.85 -9.86
CA VAL A 31 1.17 8.07 -9.40
C VAL A 31 2.64 7.78 -9.09
N GLY A 32 2.92 6.68 -8.38
CA GLY A 32 4.27 6.28 -8.04
C GLY A 32 5.14 5.96 -9.26
N ASN A 33 4.59 5.32 -10.29
CA ASN A 33 5.32 5.07 -11.54
C ASN A 33 5.62 6.36 -12.30
N ILE A 34 4.66 7.28 -12.40
CA ILE A 34 4.89 8.60 -13.02
C ILE A 34 6.01 9.33 -12.26
N TRP A 35 5.96 9.30 -10.93
CA TRP A 35 6.96 9.96 -10.09
C TRP A 35 8.35 9.35 -10.21
N MET A 36 8.43 8.01 -10.26
CA MET A 36 9.67 7.28 -10.50
C MET A 36 10.31 7.69 -11.84
N VAL A 37 9.52 7.80 -12.91
CA VAL A 37 10.04 8.22 -14.22
C VAL A 37 10.58 9.65 -14.16
N ILE A 38 9.87 10.57 -13.52
CA ILE A 38 10.33 11.95 -13.35
C ILE A 38 11.64 12.00 -12.56
N ASP A 39 11.73 11.24 -11.47
CA ASP A 39 12.93 11.21 -10.62
C ASP A 39 14.15 10.66 -11.36
N LEU A 40 13.99 9.55 -12.11
CA LEU A 40 15.07 8.98 -12.92
C LEU A 40 15.55 9.96 -14.01
N LEU A 41 14.63 10.67 -14.67
CA LEU A 41 14.98 11.70 -15.65
C LEU A 41 15.72 12.87 -14.98
N TRP A 42 15.31 13.27 -13.79
CA TRP A 42 15.97 14.34 -13.04
C TRP A 42 17.39 13.96 -12.61
N GLN A 43 17.56 12.75 -12.05
CA GLN A 43 18.88 12.20 -11.70
C GLN A 43 19.80 12.12 -12.92
N LEU A 44 19.28 11.70 -14.08
CA LEU A 44 20.05 11.61 -15.32
C LEU A 44 20.50 12.98 -15.86
N LEU A 45 19.63 14.00 -15.77
CA LEU A 45 19.90 15.33 -16.34
C LEU A 45 20.76 16.22 -15.44
N LEU A 46 20.57 16.14 -14.12
CA LEU A 46 21.16 17.07 -13.16
C LEU A 46 22.24 16.42 -12.29
N GLY A 47 22.42 15.10 -12.37
CA GLY A 47 23.42 14.37 -11.58
C GLY A 47 23.23 14.51 -10.07
N SER A 48 22.07 15.00 -9.62
CA SER A 48 21.72 15.12 -8.21
C SER A 48 21.03 13.85 -7.73
N GLU A 49 21.25 13.46 -6.48
CA GLU A 49 20.29 12.62 -5.77
C GLU A 49 18.96 13.38 -5.75
N GLY A 50 18.01 12.99 -6.59
CA GLY A 50 16.70 13.62 -6.69
C GLY A 50 15.85 13.34 -5.45
N LEU A 51 14.59 12.97 -5.64
CA LEU A 51 13.66 12.49 -4.62
C LEU A 51 14.10 11.11 -4.07
N SER A 52 15.31 11.03 -3.52
CA SER A 52 15.89 9.84 -2.91
C SER A 52 14.98 9.29 -1.81
N SER A 53 15.29 8.08 -1.32
CA SER A 53 14.57 7.35 -0.27
C SER A 53 14.17 8.13 1.01
N GLY A 54 14.65 9.35 1.20
CA GLY A 54 14.20 10.29 2.24
C GLY A 54 13.05 11.22 1.84
N SER A 55 12.55 11.18 0.59
CA SER A 55 11.43 12.01 0.16
C SER A 55 10.12 11.51 0.78
N SER A 56 9.30 12.45 1.26
CA SER A 56 7.98 12.15 1.83
C SER A 56 7.12 11.31 0.89
N VAL A 57 7.23 11.53 -0.42
CA VAL A 57 6.47 10.79 -1.43
C VAL A 57 6.87 9.32 -1.49
N GLY A 58 8.18 9.01 -1.43
CA GLY A 58 8.67 7.64 -1.41
C GLY A 58 8.18 6.87 -0.19
N SER A 59 8.25 7.50 0.99
CA SER A 59 7.77 6.88 2.24
C SER A 59 6.25 6.67 2.26
N TYR A 60 5.46 7.56 1.63
CA TYR A 60 4.02 7.35 1.45
C TYR A 60 3.71 6.16 0.55
N ILE A 61 4.42 6.01 -0.56
CA ILE A 61 4.25 4.88 -1.47
C ILE A 61 4.60 3.57 -0.76
N GLU A 62 5.73 3.52 -0.05
CA GLU A 62 6.15 2.35 0.73
C GLU A 62 5.13 1.98 1.82
N SER A 63 4.69 2.98 2.60
CA SER A 63 3.69 2.78 3.66
C SER A 63 2.37 2.25 3.10
N PHE A 64 1.96 2.76 1.94
CA PHE A 64 0.74 2.31 1.27
C PHE A 64 0.84 0.86 0.79
N TRP A 65 1.99 0.48 0.21
CA TRP A 65 2.25 -0.90 -0.20
C TRP A 65 2.21 -1.88 0.98
N MET A 66 2.87 -1.51 2.07
CA MET A 66 2.86 -2.29 3.31
C MET A 66 1.45 -2.43 3.88
N TRP A 67 0.65 -1.37 3.87
CA TRP A 67 -0.76 -1.41 4.27
C TRP A 67 -1.58 -2.36 3.39
N SER A 68 -1.48 -2.24 2.06
CA SER A 68 -2.26 -3.04 1.11
C SER A 68 -1.89 -4.53 1.17
N ALA A 69 -0.58 -4.83 1.27
CA ALA A 69 -0.09 -6.18 1.48
C ALA A 69 -0.60 -6.76 2.81
N GLY A 70 -0.56 -5.96 3.89
CA GLY A 70 -1.08 -6.35 5.20
C GLY A 70 -2.57 -6.69 5.19
N GLN A 71 -3.41 -5.88 4.53
CA GLN A 71 -4.85 -6.17 4.40
C GLN A 71 -5.11 -7.46 3.62
N THR A 72 -4.34 -7.68 2.55
CA THR A 72 -4.44 -8.90 1.72
C THR A 72 -4.06 -10.14 2.51
N VAL A 73 -2.94 -10.09 3.24
CA VAL A 73 -2.47 -11.19 4.11
C VAL A 73 -3.47 -11.46 5.24
N PHE A 74 -4.03 -10.42 5.86
CA PHE A 74 -5.03 -10.58 6.92
C PHE A 74 -6.33 -11.22 6.40
N ALA A 75 -6.83 -10.78 5.23
CA ALA A 75 -8.01 -11.38 4.62
C ALA A 75 -7.78 -12.87 4.30
N MET A 76 -6.64 -13.20 3.69
CA MET A 76 -6.32 -14.56 3.24
C MET A 76 -5.97 -15.52 4.37
N THR A 77 -5.11 -15.11 5.31
CA THR A 77 -4.50 -16.01 6.31
C THR A 77 -5.03 -15.76 7.73
N GLY A 78 -5.55 -14.56 8.00
CA GLY A 78 -5.98 -14.15 9.34
C GLY A 78 -4.81 -13.93 10.30
N GLY A 79 -3.58 -14.05 9.80
CA GLY A 79 -2.33 -13.67 10.43
C GLY A 79 -1.75 -12.40 9.81
N GLY A 80 -0.57 -12.00 10.29
CA GLY A 80 0.09 -10.74 9.96
C GLY A 80 0.15 -9.76 11.14
N ASP A 81 1.03 -8.76 11.06
CA ASP A 81 1.35 -7.81 12.15
C ASP A 81 0.21 -6.83 12.49
N GLY A 82 -0.83 -6.74 11.66
CA GLY A 82 -1.81 -5.66 11.74
C GLY A 82 -3.24 -6.16 11.61
N LYS A 83 -4.01 -5.99 12.69
CA LYS A 83 -5.49 -5.95 12.68
C LYS A 83 -5.96 -5.15 11.45
N TRP A 84 -7.09 -5.53 10.84
CA TRP A 84 -7.75 -4.75 9.78
C TRP A 84 -7.79 -3.25 10.13
N ARG A 85 -7.33 -2.40 9.20
CA ARG A 85 -7.32 -0.93 9.32
C ARG A 85 -7.80 -0.34 8.01
N ALA A 86 -8.76 0.59 8.09
CA ALA A 86 -9.40 1.17 6.91
C ALA A 86 -8.43 2.01 6.05
N LEU A 87 -7.39 2.60 6.65
CA LEU A 87 -6.41 3.46 5.99
C LEU A 87 -4.98 3.19 6.50
N PRO A 88 -3.95 3.51 5.69
CA PRO A 88 -2.53 3.45 6.07
C PRO A 88 -2.22 4.28 7.32
#